data_AF-A0A7X8NRC4-F1
#
_entry.id   AF-A0A7X8NRC4-F1
#
_cell.length_a   1.000
_cell.length_b   1.000
_cell.length_c   1.000
_cell.angle_alpha   90.00
_cell.angle_beta   90.00
_cell.angle_gamma   90.00
#
_symmetry.space_group_name_H-M   'P 1'
#
loop_
_entity.id
_entity.type
_entity.pdbx_description
1 polymer ?
#
loop_
_entity_poly.entity_id
_entity_poly.type
_entity_poly.pdbx_seq_one_letter_code
_entity_poly.pdbx_strand_id
1 'polypeptide(L)'
;MMRKAAALALVVSGATLLSACGGGGSLFNRDRPDEMAVTRAAPLVVPPDFALTPPSPGAPRPQDSETGKQTLETLFGGPSARSSVETDALNRAGTAAASIRSTVGDPATQTVAKGQVVRDILAAPEGDGQAASASIPG
;
A
#
# COMPACT_ATOMS: atom_id res chain seq x y z
N MET A 1 -58.62 18.57 -57.25
CA MET A 1 -57.23 18.17 -57.61
C MET A 1 -56.16 18.80 -56.73
N MET A 2 -56.25 20.09 -56.37
CA MET A 2 -55.19 20.81 -55.62
C MET A 2 -54.85 20.23 -54.23
N ARG A 3 -55.82 19.72 -53.46
CA ARG A 3 -55.56 19.12 -52.13
C ARG A 3 -54.72 17.83 -52.20
N LYS A 4 -54.87 17.03 -53.25
CA LYS A 4 -54.09 15.79 -53.46
C LYS A 4 -52.66 16.12 -53.90
N ALA A 5 -52.47 17.18 -54.70
CA ALA A 5 -51.15 17.66 -55.10
C ALA A 5 -50.37 18.24 -53.91
N ALA A 6 -51.04 19.01 -53.03
CA ALA A 6 -50.42 19.54 -51.81
C ALA A 6 -50.01 18.43 -50.83
N ALA A 7 -50.86 17.41 -50.66
CA ALA A 7 -50.53 16.25 -49.83
C ALA A 7 -49.34 15.45 -50.39
N LEU A 8 -49.28 15.26 -51.72
CA LEU A 8 -48.17 14.59 -52.37
C LEU A 8 -46.85 15.37 -52.22
N ALA A 9 -46.90 16.70 -52.40
CA ALA A 9 -45.72 17.56 -52.23
C ALA A 9 -45.19 17.52 -50.78
N LEU A 10 -46.08 17.46 -49.79
CA LEU A 10 -45.71 17.37 -48.37
C LEU A 10 -45.07 16.01 -48.03
N VAL A 11 -45.58 14.92 -48.58
CA VAL A 11 -45.00 13.59 -48.36
C VAL A 11 -43.64 13.46 -49.04
N VAL A 12 -43.49 13.96 -50.27
CA VAL A 12 -42.21 13.91 -50.99
C VAL A 12 -41.16 14.77 -50.28
N SER A 13 -41.50 16.00 -49.89
CA SER A 13 -40.58 16.85 -49.12
C SER A 13 -40.19 16.19 -47.79
N GLY A 14 -41.15 15.67 -47.03
CA GLY A 14 -40.87 14.93 -45.79
C GLY A 14 -39.93 13.74 -45.99
N ALA A 15 -40.11 12.95 -47.05
CA ALA A 15 -39.24 11.81 -47.36
C ALA A 15 -37.80 12.24 -47.71
N THR A 16 -37.63 13.35 -48.45
CA THR A 16 -36.30 13.86 -48.80
C THR A 16 -35.53 14.41 -47.59
N LEU A 17 -36.22 15.10 -46.67
CA LEU A 17 -35.65 15.58 -45.41
C LEU A 17 -35.24 14.42 -44.49
N LEU A 18 -36.02 13.34 -44.43
CA LEU A 18 -35.68 12.17 -43.61
C LEU A 18 -34.50 11.38 -44.17
N SER A 19 -34.38 11.29 -45.50
CA SER A 19 -33.24 10.65 -46.16
C SER A 19 -31.91 11.36 -45.88
N ALA A 20 -31.93 12.68 -45.73
CA ALA A 20 -30.76 13.48 -45.36
C ALA A 20 -30.23 13.21 -43.94
N CYS A 21 -31.09 12.78 -43.00
CA CYS A 21 -30.68 12.37 -41.66
C CYS A 21 -30.31 10.87 -41.55
N GLY A 22 -30.76 10.03 -42.49
CA GLY A 22 -30.55 8.58 -42.43
C GLY A 22 -29.37 8.06 -43.26
N GLY A 23 -28.93 8.81 -44.28
CA GLY A 23 -27.85 8.40 -45.19
C GLY A 23 -26.54 9.14 -44.90
N GLY A 24 -25.79 8.73 -43.89
CA GLY A 24 -24.53 9.42 -43.59
C GLY A 24 -23.77 8.86 -42.40
N GLY A 25 -23.41 7.57 -42.46
CA GLY A 25 -22.33 7.07 -41.63
C GLY A 25 -21.11 7.97 -41.82
N SER A 26 -20.64 8.58 -40.72
CA SER A 26 -19.43 9.40 -40.67
C SER A 26 -19.43 10.65 -41.57
N LEU A 27 -20.38 11.59 -41.43
CA LEU A 27 -20.36 12.88 -42.14
C LEU A 27 -19.14 13.80 -41.89
N PHE A 28 -18.10 13.29 -41.21
CA PHE A 28 -16.76 13.89 -41.19
C PHE A 28 -15.63 12.93 -41.55
N ASN A 29 -15.92 11.69 -41.98
CA ASN A 29 -14.98 10.58 -42.17
C ASN A 29 -13.83 10.62 -41.15
N ARG A 30 -14.20 10.94 -39.90
CA ARG A 30 -13.25 11.04 -38.80
C ARG A 30 -13.14 9.63 -38.29
N ASP A 31 -11.95 9.07 -38.37
CA ASP A 31 -11.58 7.98 -37.49
C ASP A 31 -12.03 8.38 -36.09
N ARG A 32 -13.02 7.64 -35.56
CA ARG A 32 -13.38 7.74 -34.15
C ARG A 32 -12.09 7.41 -33.40
N PRO A 33 -11.62 8.26 -32.48
CA PRO A 33 -10.40 7.96 -31.75
C PRO A 33 -10.59 6.60 -31.07
N ASP A 34 -9.75 5.64 -31.45
CA ASP A 34 -9.82 4.29 -30.93
C ASP A 34 -9.31 4.31 -29.48
N GLU A 35 -10.25 4.35 -28.54
CA GLU A 35 -9.99 4.27 -27.10
C GLU A 35 -9.34 2.94 -26.66
N MET A 36 -9.25 1.96 -27.55
CA MET A 36 -8.54 0.69 -27.34
C MET A 36 -7.20 0.63 -28.11
N ALA A 37 -6.76 1.72 -28.74
CA ALA A 37 -5.44 1.79 -29.36
C ALA A 37 -4.36 1.80 -28.28
N VAL A 38 -3.85 0.61 -27.96
CA VAL A 38 -2.74 0.42 -27.03
C VAL A 38 -1.48 0.99 -27.67
N THR A 39 -1.12 2.22 -27.28
CA THR A 39 0.19 2.78 -27.58
C THR A 39 1.25 1.99 -26.82
N ARG A 40 2.37 1.65 -27.49
CA ARG A 40 3.52 1.04 -26.84
C ARG A 40 4.21 2.11 -26.00
N ALA A 41 3.91 2.14 -24.70
CA ALA A 41 4.69 2.94 -23.76
C ALA A 41 6.17 2.55 -23.89
N ALA A 42 7.05 3.57 -23.90
CA ALA A 42 8.48 3.32 -23.83
C ALA A 42 8.78 2.40 -22.63
N PRO A 43 9.72 1.45 -22.74
CA PRO A 43 10.07 0.58 -21.63
C PRO A 43 10.37 1.44 -20.39
N LEU A 44 9.74 1.11 -19.27
CA LEU A 44 10.08 1.71 -17.98
C LEU A 44 11.54 1.33 -17.70
N VAL A 45 12.45 2.25 -17.98
CA VAL A 45 13.83 2.15 -17.53
C VAL A 45 13.76 2.34 -16.02
N VAL A 46 13.76 1.23 -15.29
CA VAL A 46 14.04 1.25 -13.86
C VAL A 46 15.43 1.88 -13.74
N PRO A 47 15.54 3.08 -13.13
CA PRO A 47 16.84 3.69 -12.90
C PRO A 47 17.75 2.64 -12.24
N PRO A 48 19.06 2.60 -12.55
CA PRO A 48 19.96 1.68 -11.88
C PRO A 48 19.70 1.83 -10.39
N ASP A 49 19.40 0.72 -9.70
CA ASP A 49 19.17 0.70 -8.26
C ASP A 49 20.24 1.61 -7.67
N PHE A 50 19.82 2.76 -7.14
CA PHE A 50 20.69 3.49 -6.25
C PHE A 50 20.91 2.47 -5.16
N ALA A 51 22.10 1.89 -5.13
CA ALA A 51 22.62 1.19 -3.98
C ALA A 51 22.65 2.26 -2.88
N LEU A 52 21.48 2.56 -2.33
CA LEU A 52 21.30 3.34 -1.15
C LEU A 52 22.01 2.50 -0.12
N THR A 53 23.27 2.87 0.13
CA THR A 53 24.08 2.25 1.15
C THR A 53 23.22 2.23 2.39
N PRO A 54 22.85 1.04 2.92
CA PRO A 54 22.01 0.97 4.09
C PRO A 54 22.61 1.89 5.15
N PRO A 55 21.81 2.76 5.77
CA PRO A 55 22.34 3.70 6.75
C PRO A 55 23.11 2.91 7.81
N SER A 56 24.34 3.33 8.10
CA SER A 56 25.20 2.62 9.05
C SER A 56 24.43 2.42 10.35
N PRO A 57 24.37 1.20 10.89
CA PRO A 57 23.74 0.94 12.18
C PRO A 57 24.29 1.90 13.24
N GLY A 58 23.42 2.67 13.89
CA GLY A 58 23.78 3.65 14.92
C GLY A 58 24.14 5.06 14.43
N ALA A 59 24.12 5.33 13.13
CA ALA A 59 24.25 6.71 12.63
C ALA A 59 23.03 7.55 13.05
N PRO A 60 23.22 8.79 13.55
CA PRO A 60 22.12 9.69 13.86
C PRO A 60 21.21 9.87 12.64
N ARG A 61 19.91 9.65 12.84
CA ARG A 61 18.95 9.79 11.75
C ARG A 61 18.64 11.27 11.55
N PRO A 62 18.68 11.80 10.31
CA PRO A 62 18.37 13.22 10.05
C PRO A 62 16.98 13.64 10.56
N GLN A 63 16.01 12.71 10.54
CA GLN A 63 14.65 12.94 11.05
C GLN A 63 14.55 13.06 12.57
N ASP A 64 15.59 12.71 13.33
CA ASP A 64 15.59 12.87 14.80
C ASP A 64 15.88 14.34 15.20
N SER A 65 16.48 15.14 14.31
CA SER A 65 16.79 16.57 14.52
C SER A 65 15.71 17.54 14.01
N GLU A 66 14.50 17.07 13.76
CA GLU A 66 13.42 17.90 13.19
C GLU A 66 12.81 18.82 14.26
N THR A 67 13.03 20.14 14.13
CA THR A 67 12.50 21.18 15.03
C THR A 67 10.99 21.08 15.29
N GLY A 68 10.24 20.59 14.29
CA GLY A 68 8.80 20.34 14.42
C GLY A 68 8.48 19.28 15.48
N LYS A 69 9.23 18.18 15.55
CA LYS A 69 9.04 17.14 16.57
C LYS A 69 9.32 17.66 17.98
N GLN A 70 10.38 18.47 18.14
CA GLN A 70 10.72 19.09 19.42
C GLN A 70 9.64 20.08 19.88
N THR A 71 9.00 20.78 18.94
CA THR A 71 7.87 21.68 19.25
C THR A 71 6.64 20.89 19.69
N LEU A 72 6.30 19.80 18.98
CA LEU A 72 5.18 18.93 19.36
C LEU A 72 5.39 18.28 20.73
N GLU A 73 6.60 17.80 21.02
CA GLU A 73 6.98 17.28 22.33
C GLU A 73 6.76 18.31 23.46
N THR A 74 7.13 19.57 23.20
CA THR A 74 6.95 20.67 24.16
C THR A 74 5.47 21.02 24.35
N LEU A 75 4.67 20.98 23.27
CA LEU A 75 3.26 21.35 23.31
C LEU A 75 2.36 20.28 23.93
N PHE A 76 2.65 19.00 23.67
CA PHE A 76 1.79 17.90 24.08
C PHE A 76 2.29 17.14 25.31
N GLY A 77 3.50 17.46 25.77
CA GLY A 77 4.17 16.67 26.78
C GLY A 77 4.67 15.38 26.16
N GLY A 78 5.88 15.00 26.52
CA GLY A 78 6.56 13.89 25.90
C GLY A 78 5.90 12.52 26.00
N PRO A 79 6.57 11.47 25.51
CA PRO A 79 6.06 10.12 25.63
C PRO A 79 5.74 9.83 27.09
N SER A 80 4.51 9.37 27.35
CA SER A 80 4.07 9.01 28.70
C SER A 80 5.02 8.01 29.34
N ALA A 81 5.21 8.14 30.65
CA ALA A 81 6.03 7.21 31.42
C ALA A 81 5.55 5.78 31.18
N ARG A 82 6.49 4.91 30.81
CA ARG A 82 6.24 3.48 30.57
C ARG A 82 5.85 2.81 31.88
N SER A 83 4.99 1.79 31.81
CA SER A 83 4.61 1.05 33.02
C SER A 83 5.82 0.32 33.61
N SER A 84 5.80 0.05 34.92
CA SER A 84 6.86 -0.74 35.59
C SER A 84 7.01 -2.12 34.96
N VAL A 85 5.89 -2.76 34.63
CA VAL A 85 5.85 -4.07 33.96
C VAL A 85 6.48 -4.03 32.56
N GLU A 86 6.22 -2.99 31.77
CA GLU A 86 6.84 -2.82 30.45
C GLU A 86 8.36 -2.65 30.57
N THR A 87 8.80 -1.86 31.55
CA THR A 87 10.22 -1.62 31.80
C THR A 87 10.93 -2.91 32.23
N ASP A 88 10.33 -3.68 33.14
CA ASP A 88 10.87 -4.97 33.58
C ASP A 88 10.93 -6.00 32.44
N ALA A 89 9.89 -6.06 31.61
CA ALA A 89 9.86 -6.92 30.43
C ALA A 89 10.97 -6.56 29.43
N LEU A 90 11.18 -5.26 29.17
CA LEU A 90 12.26 -4.78 28.30
C LEU A 90 13.65 -5.08 28.88
N ASN A 91 13.82 -4.92 30.20
CA ASN A 91 15.07 -5.24 30.90
C ASN A 91 15.41 -6.74 30.79
N ARG A 92 14.40 -7.62 30.92
CA ARG A 92 14.58 -9.07 30.73
C ARG A 92 14.83 -9.45 29.27
N ALA A 93 14.22 -8.74 28.32
CA ALA A 93 14.39 -8.99 26.88
C ALA A 93 15.79 -8.62 26.36
N GLY A 94 16.48 -7.69 27.03
CA GLY A 94 17.83 -7.26 26.68
C GLY A 94 17.89 -6.35 25.45
N THR A 95 19.10 -6.03 25.01
CA THR A 95 19.33 -5.12 23.88
C THR A 95 19.24 -5.85 22.54
N ALA A 96 18.38 -5.37 21.65
CA ALA A 96 18.26 -5.91 20.30
C ALA A 96 19.52 -5.59 19.48
N ALA A 97 20.03 -6.58 18.74
CA ALA A 97 21.07 -6.34 17.74
C ALA A 97 20.52 -5.44 16.63
N ALA A 98 21.30 -4.45 16.18
CA ALA A 98 20.84 -3.48 15.18
C ALA A 98 20.45 -4.12 13.83
N SER A 99 21.01 -5.30 13.51
CA SER A 99 20.72 -6.07 12.30
C SER A 99 19.60 -7.11 12.45
N ILE A 100 18.94 -7.21 13.61
CA ILE A 100 18.03 -8.33 13.91
C ILE A 100 16.89 -8.49 12.88
N ARG A 101 16.40 -7.37 12.31
CA ARG A 101 15.33 -7.39 11.29
C ARG A 101 15.79 -7.98 9.96
N SER A 102 17.08 -7.91 9.67
CA SER A 102 17.67 -8.50 8.46
C SER A 102 18.06 -9.96 8.69
N THR A 103 18.51 -10.32 9.89
CA THR A 103 19.03 -11.65 10.18
C THR A 103 17.95 -12.68 10.53
N VAL A 104 16.83 -12.26 11.12
CA VAL A 104 15.74 -13.19 11.52
C VAL A 104 15.03 -13.79 10.30
N GLY A 105 14.96 -13.06 9.18
CA GLY A 105 14.32 -13.52 7.95
C GLY A 105 15.29 -14.10 6.90
N ASP A 106 16.59 -14.15 7.19
CA ASP A 106 17.59 -14.65 6.25
C ASP A 106 17.51 -16.18 6.15
N PRO A 107 17.24 -16.76 4.96
CA PRO A 107 17.21 -18.21 4.76
C PRO A 107 18.53 -18.92 5.09
N ALA A 108 19.66 -18.20 5.08
CA ALA A 108 20.97 -18.74 5.44
C ALA A 108 21.22 -18.77 6.97
N THR A 109 20.36 -18.16 7.78
CA THR A 109 20.48 -18.21 9.25
C THR A 109 20.26 -19.63 9.74
N GLN A 110 21.24 -20.17 10.47
CA GLN A 110 21.15 -21.50 11.06
C GLN A 110 20.04 -21.52 12.11
N THR A 111 18.99 -22.31 11.87
CA THR A 111 17.88 -22.50 12.82
C THR A 111 17.98 -23.88 13.46
N VAL A 112 17.60 -23.96 14.74
CA VAL A 112 17.52 -25.24 15.46
C VAL A 112 16.05 -25.66 15.53
N ALA A 113 15.75 -26.85 15.04
CA ALA A 113 14.40 -27.42 15.09
C ALA A 113 14.04 -27.80 16.54
N LYS A 114 13.22 -26.97 17.19
CA LYS A 114 12.76 -27.20 18.58
C LYS A 114 11.47 -28.04 18.66
N GLY A 115 11.22 -28.93 17.71
CA GLY A 115 9.93 -29.63 17.56
C GLY A 115 9.50 -30.47 18.77
N GLN A 116 10.45 -31.11 19.47
CA GLN A 116 10.13 -31.82 20.72
C GLN A 116 9.69 -30.86 21.82
N VAL A 117 10.47 -29.80 22.06
CA VAL A 117 10.15 -28.76 23.05
C VAL A 117 8.80 -28.10 22.78
N VAL A 118 8.47 -27.84 21.52
CA VAL A 118 7.18 -27.27 21.13
C VAL A 118 6.03 -28.23 21.47
N ARG A 119 6.18 -29.53 21.21
CA ARG A 119 5.17 -30.54 21.56
C ARG A 119 5.00 -30.67 23.07
N ASP A 120 6.11 -30.62 23.82
CA ASP A 120 6.08 -30.68 25.28
C ASP A 120 5.35 -29.48 25.88
N ILE A 121 5.56 -28.27 25.32
CA ILE A 121 4.84 -27.05 25.73
C ILE A 121 3.34 -27.14 25.39
N LEU A 122 2.99 -27.64 24.20
CA LEU A 122 1.58 -27.79 23.78
C LEU A 122 0.81 -28.80 24.64
N ALA A 123 1.49 -29.82 25.16
CA ALA A 123 0.90 -30.82 26.05
C ALA A 123 0.95 -30.42 27.53
N ALA A 124 1.62 -29.31 27.87
CA ALA A 124 1.73 -28.86 29.25
C ALA A 124 0.38 -28.35 29.76
N PRO A 125 0.00 -28.69 31.01
CA PRO A 125 -1.14 -28.07 31.67
C PRO A 125 -0.97 -26.55 31.79
N GLU A 126 -2.08 -25.81 31.72
CA GLU A 126 -2.10 -24.36 31.93
C GLU A 126 -1.58 -24.02 33.34
N GLY A 127 -0.59 -23.12 33.42
CA GLY A 127 -0.02 -22.68 34.69
C GLY A 127 1.16 -21.75 34.52
N ASP A 128 1.57 -21.12 35.61
CA ASP A 128 2.74 -20.24 35.65
C ASP A 128 4.00 -21.10 35.49
N GLY A 129 4.48 -21.23 34.25
CA GLY A 129 5.74 -21.93 33.96
C GLY A 129 6.93 -21.25 34.63
N GLN A 130 8.07 -21.95 34.69
CA GLN A 130 9.33 -21.47 35.31
C GLN A 130 9.78 -20.06 34.88
N ALA A 131 9.36 -19.60 33.69
CA ALA A 131 9.72 -18.29 33.12
C ALA A 131 8.54 -17.30 33.01
N ALA A 132 7.32 -17.70 33.38
CA ALA A 132 6.10 -16.94 33.16
C ALA A 132 5.57 -16.32 34.47
N SER A 133 6.44 -15.62 35.22
CA SER A 133 6.02 -14.83 36.37
C SER A 133 6.17 -13.33 36.11
N ALA A 134 5.07 -12.61 36.25
CA ALA A 134 5.02 -11.15 36.22
C ALA A 134 4.55 -10.65 37.60
N SER A 135 5.49 -10.11 38.38
CA SER A 135 5.18 -9.38 39.60
C SER A 135 5.16 -7.89 39.27
N ILE A 136 4.08 -7.18 39.61
CA ILE A 136 4.03 -5.72 39.50
C ILE A 136 4.78 -5.16 40.72
N PRO A 137 5.91 -4.47 40.56
CA PRO A 137 6.54 -3.74 41.66
C PRO A 137 5.59 -2.61 42.08
N GLY A 138 5.28 -2.53 43.38
CA GLY A 138 4.52 -1.44 43.98
C GLY A 138 5.37 -0.18 44.19
#